data_AF-A0A7V3RKV5-F1
#
_entry.id   AF-A0A7V3RKV5-F1
#
_cell.length_a   1.000
_cell.length_b   1.000
_cell.length_c   1.000
_cell.angle_alpha   90.00
_cell.angle_beta   90.00
_cell.angle_gamma   90.00
#
_symmetry.space_group_name_H-M   'P 1'
#
loop_
_entity.id
_entity.type
_entity.pdbx_description
1 polymer ?
#
loop_
_entity_poly.entity_id
_entity_poly.type
_entity_poly.pdbx_seq_one_letter_code
_entity_poly.pdbx_strand_id
1 'polypeptide(L)'
;MNMKRFPLILLFTLLCSCGIETFQPVISLAPPLGLKATSTNKQILLEFWGLNSEEYFSGYYIYIYVNQEELLTKGFVVPDNEGYTNRPTIRANPTTEMTKFSKWVSYYTNSISAGPLQEGQTYFFVVKAYSDQYNAYGDPSNIADVVYHTND
;
A
#
# COMPACT_ATOMS: atom_id res chain seq x y z
N MET A 1 -11.49 20.31 73.51
CA MET A 1 -12.38 20.07 72.35
C MET A 1 -11.59 20.46 71.10
N ASN A 2 -10.88 19.51 70.48
CA ASN A 2 -9.95 19.79 69.37
C ASN A 2 -10.48 19.22 68.05
N MET A 3 -10.70 20.13 67.09
CA MET A 3 -11.23 19.87 65.75
C MET A 3 -10.29 19.01 64.90
N LYS A 4 -10.87 18.01 64.24
CA LYS A 4 -10.23 17.17 63.23
C LYS A 4 -9.92 18.01 61.98
N ARG A 5 -8.65 18.07 61.58
CA ARG A 5 -8.22 18.63 60.29
C ARG A 5 -8.29 17.52 59.23
N PHE A 6 -9.24 17.63 58.31
CA PHE A 6 -9.26 16.85 57.08
C PHE A 6 -8.22 17.41 56.09
N PRO A 7 -7.33 16.59 55.51
CA PRO A 7 -6.44 17.07 54.45
C PRO A 7 -7.21 17.13 53.13
N LEU A 8 -7.63 18.34 52.77
CA LEU A 8 -8.17 18.75 51.47
C LEU A 8 -7.03 18.83 50.42
N ILE A 9 -6.25 17.77 50.25
CA ILE A 9 -5.08 17.75 49.33
C ILE A 9 -5.06 16.44 48.51
N LEU A 10 -6.23 16.01 48.01
CA LEU A 10 -6.29 14.86 47.09
C LEU A 10 -7.16 15.09 45.86
N LEU A 11 -7.65 16.32 45.64
CA LEU A 11 -8.64 16.63 44.60
C LEU A 11 -8.20 17.76 43.65
N PHE A 12 -6.88 17.90 43.40
CA PHE A 12 -6.36 18.92 42.48
C PHE A 12 -5.37 18.43 41.43
N THR A 13 -5.12 17.12 41.33
CA THR A 13 -4.18 16.54 40.34
C THR A 13 -4.86 15.80 39.18
N LEU A 14 -6.20 15.78 39.10
CA LEU A 14 -6.95 15.00 38.11
C LEU A 14 -7.45 15.81 36.90
N LEU A 15 -7.08 17.10 36.75
CA LEU A 15 -7.65 17.98 35.71
C LEU A 15 -6.66 18.51 34.66
N CYS A 16 -5.42 18.01 34.61
CA CYS A 16 -4.42 18.45 33.63
C CYS A 16 -3.81 17.30 32.81
N SER A 17 -4.63 16.38 32.30
CA SER A 17 -4.25 15.56 31.15
C SER A 17 -5.07 15.92 29.92
N CYS A 18 -5.14 17.21 29.57
CA CYS A 18 -5.27 17.58 28.16
C CYS A 18 -3.94 17.23 27.51
N GLY A 19 -3.82 15.98 27.05
CA GLY A 19 -2.68 15.55 26.25
C GLY A 19 -2.57 16.50 25.06
N ILE A 20 -1.40 17.12 24.92
CA ILE A 20 -0.99 17.83 23.71
C ILE A 20 -1.17 16.84 22.56
N GLU A 21 -2.18 17.07 21.70
CA GLU A 21 -2.27 16.38 20.43
C GLU A 21 -1.11 16.88 19.58
N THR A 22 -0.02 16.13 19.56
CA THR A 22 1.06 16.35 18.60
C THR A 22 0.47 16.22 17.22
N PHE A 23 0.48 17.30 16.43
CA PHE A 23 0.09 17.29 15.03
C PHE A 23 0.90 16.20 14.31
N GLN A 24 0.25 15.09 13.98
CA GLN A 24 0.86 14.13 13.06
C GLN A 24 0.92 14.81 11.69
N PRO A 25 2.06 14.78 10.99
CA PRO A 25 2.14 15.29 9.64
C PRO A 25 1.11 14.55 8.79
N VAL A 26 0.28 15.29 8.06
CA VAL A 26 -0.61 14.70 7.07
C VAL A 26 0.28 14.16 5.95
N ILE A 27 0.48 12.84 5.95
CA ILE A 27 1.21 12.16 4.89
C ILE A 27 0.30 12.12 3.67
N SER A 28 0.72 12.79 2.59
CA SER A 28 -0.05 12.89 1.36
C SER A 28 0.82 12.31 0.24
N LEU A 29 0.53 11.07 -0.16
CA LEU A 29 1.12 10.45 -1.34
C LEU A 29 0.05 10.40 -2.43
N ALA A 30 0.38 10.88 -3.62
CA ALA A 30 -0.53 10.88 -4.74
C ALA A 30 -0.81 9.44 -5.22
N PRO A 31 -2.09 9.11 -5.51
CA PRO A 31 -2.44 7.80 -6.01
C PRO A 31 -1.82 7.56 -7.40
N PRO A 32 -1.40 6.32 -7.70
CA PRO A 32 -1.00 5.95 -9.06
C PRO A 32 -2.17 6.10 -10.04
N LEU A 33 -1.86 6.51 -11.27
CA LEU A 33 -2.85 6.84 -12.29
C LEU A 33 -2.81 5.86 -13.47
N GLY A 34 -4.00 5.52 -13.96
CA GLY A 34 -4.16 4.78 -15.23
C GLY A 34 -3.54 3.39 -15.19
N LEU A 35 -3.73 2.65 -14.10
CA LEU A 35 -3.30 1.26 -13.99
C LEU A 35 -3.98 0.43 -15.09
N LYS A 36 -3.16 -0.31 -15.84
CA LYS A 36 -3.58 -1.25 -16.88
C LYS A 36 -2.91 -2.59 -16.65
N ALA A 37 -3.64 -3.66 -16.94
CA ALA A 37 -3.14 -5.04 -16.91
C ALA A 37 -3.32 -5.67 -18.29
N THR A 38 -2.25 -6.25 -18.84
CA THR A 38 -2.26 -6.91 -20.15
C THR A 38 -1.69 -8.31 -20.00
N SER A 39 -2.43 -9.34 -20.42
CA SER A 39 -1.91 -10.71 -20.47
C SER A 39 -1.03 -10.89 -21.70
N THR A 40 0.18 -11.40 -21.54
CA THR A 40 1.10 -11.67 -22.64
C THR A 40 2.12 -12.74 -22.24
N ASN A 41 2.38 -13.69 -23.15
CA ASN A 41 3.42 -14.71 -23.05
C ASN A 41 3.65 -15.27 -21.62
N LYS A 42 2.60 -15.86 -21.02
CA LYS A 42 2.63 -16.50 -19.69
C LYS A 42 2.90 -15.54 -18.52
N GLN A 43 2.70 -14.25 -18.73
CA GLN A 43 2.82 -13.21 -17.71
C GLN A 43 1.70 -12.18 -17.85
N ILE A 44 1.54 -11.36 -16.82
CA ILE A 44 0.72 -10.15 -16.86
C ILE A 44 1.67 -8.95 -16.77
N LEU A 45 1.57 -8.07 -17.76
CA LEU A 45 2.21 -6.75 -17.72
C LEU A 45 1.28 -5.77 -17.02
N LEU A 46 1.77 -5.18 -15.93
CA LEU A 46 1.14 -4.05 -15.28
C LEU A 46 1.86 -2.77 -15.69
N GLU A 47 1.10 -1.73 -16.05
CA GLU A 47 1.63 -0.41 -16.37
C GLU A 47 0.78 0.66 -15.70
N PHE A 48 1.41 1.68 -15.13
CA PHE A 48 0.74 2.83 -14.53
C PHE A 48 1.67 4.05 -14.52
N TRP A 49 1.11 5.20 -14.17
CA TRP A 49 1.85 6.45 -14.02
C TRP A 49 1.86 6.90 -12.56
N GLY A 50 2.99 7.46 -12.11
CA GLY A 50 3.15 7.95 -10.75
C GLY A 50 3.90 9.27 -10.70
N LEU A 51 3.52 10.12 -9.75
CA LEU A 51 4.13 11.40 -9.45
C LEU A 51 4.06 11.61 -7.94
N ASN A 52 5.18 11.44 -7.25
CA ASN A 52 5.32 11.72 -5.82
C ASN A 52 6.66 12.42 -5.64
N SER A 53 6.64 13.71 -5.27
CA SER A 53 7.84 14.55 -5.11
C SER A 53 8.29 14.63 -3.65
N GLU A 54 7.52 14.03 -2.75
CA GLU A 54 7.73 14.04 -1.32
C GLU A 54 8.97 13.21 -0.95
N GLU A 55 9.90 13.79 -0.18
CA GLU A 55 11.17 13.12 0.19
C GLU A 55 10.98 11.78 0.91
N TYR A 56 9.83 11.60 1.57
CA TYR A 56 9.48 10.39 2.30
C TYR A 56 8.84 9.29 1.41
N PHE A 57 8.62 9.54 0.12
CA PHE A 57 8.12 8.54 -0.82
C PHE A 57 9.17 7.45 -1.07
N SER A 58 8.75 6.18 -1.06
CA SER A 58 9.66 5.03 -1.14
C SER A 58 9.33 4.05 -2.28
N GLY A 59 8.14 4.16 -2.88
CA GLY A 59 7.74 3.33 -4.00
C GLY A 59 6.27 2.94 -3.98
N TYR A 60 5.96 1.85 -4.69
CA TYR A 60 4.61 1.36 -4.91
C TYR A 60 4.46 -0.10 -4.48
N TYR A 61 3.40 -0.38 -3.72
CA TYR A 61 2.90 -1.73 -3.51
C TYR A 61 1.84 -2.05 -4.56
N ILE A 62 1.94 -3.24 -5.14
CA ILE A 62 0.95 -3.79 -6.06
C ILE A 62 0.26 -4.95 -5.37
N TYR A 63 -1.07 -4.96 -5.39
CA TYR A 63 -1.88 -6.04 -4.85
C TYR A 63 -2.55 -6.81 -5.98
N ILE A 64 -2.70 -8.12 -5.81
CA ILE A 64 -3.39 -9.02 -6.73
C ILE A 64 -4.42 -9.87 -5.98
N TYR A 65 -5.62 -10.04 -6.55
CA TYR A 65 -6.63 -10.95 -6.04
C TYR A 65 -7.55 -11.47 -7.16
N VAL A 66 -8.34 -12.51 -6.88
CA VAL A 66 -9.33 -13.06 -7.84
C VAL A 66 -10.75 -12.54 -7.60
N ASN A 67 -10.96 -11.80 -6.52
CA ASN A 67 -12.23 -11.14 -6.22
C ASN A 67 -11.99 -9.63 -6.11
N GLN A 68 -12.70 -8.84 -6.91
CA GLN A 68 -12.53 -7.39 -6.95
C GLN A 68 -12.88 -6.70 -5.63
N GLU A 69 -13.98 -7.11 -4.97
CA GLU A 69 -14.49 -6.49 -3.75
C GLU A 69 -13.58 -6.71 -2.55
N GLU A 70 -12.91 -7.88 -2.52
CA GLU A 70 -12.00 -8.25 -1.45
C GLU A 70 -10.54 -7.83 -1.71
N LEU A 71 -10.22 -7.27 -2.88
CA LEU A 71 -8.84 -6.96 -3.29
C LEU A 71 -8.09 -6.08 -2.28
N LEU A 72 -8.72 -5.04 -1.75
CA LEU A 72 -8.08 -4.11 -0.82
C LEU A 72 -7.94 -4.65 0.61
N THR A 73 -8.67 -5.72 0.96
CA THR A 73 -8.69 -6.28 2.32
C THR A 73 -7.99 -7.63 2.42
N LYS A 74 -8.02 -8.42 1.35
CA LYS A 74 -7.46 -9.79 1.29
C LYS A 74 -6.45 -9.98 0.15
N GLY A 75 -6.22 -8.97 -0.69
CA GLY A 75 -5.28 -9.06 -1.80
C GLY A 75 -3.86 -9.38 -1.34
N PHE A 76 -3.16 -10.17 -2.15
CA PHE A 76 -1.76 -10.48 -1.91
C PHE A 76 -0.87 -9.38 -2.45
N VAL A 77 0.19 -9.01 -1.72
CA VAL A 77 1.25 -8.16 -2.25
C VAL A 77 2.02 -8.94 -3.30
N VAL A 78 2.12 -8.37 -4.52
CA VAL A 78 2.99 -8.86 -5.57
C VAL A 78 4.45 -8.66 -5.12
N PRO A 79 5.28 -9.71 -5.10
CA PRO A 79 6.68 -9.58 -4.69
C PRO A 79 7.48 -8.62 -5.58
N ASP A 80 8.49 -8.00 -5.01
CA ASP A 80 9.49 -7.24 -5.77
C ASP A 80 10.34 -8.17 -6.67
N ASN A 81 11.35 -7.62 -7.35
CA ASN A 81 12.20 -8.41 -8.26
C ASN A 81 13.12 -9.41 -7.53
N GLU A 82 13.27 -9.28 -6.21
CA GLU A 82 14.06 -10.17 -5.36
C GLU A 82 13.16 -11.17 -4.60
N GLY A 83 11.83 -11.09 -4.77
CA GLY A 83 10.87 -12.00 -4.14
C GLY A 83 10.37 -11.57 -2.76
N TYR A 84 10.65 -10.34 -2.32
CA TYR A 84 10.20 -9.83 -1.03
C TYR A 84 8.82 -9.14 -1.12
N THR A 85 8.03 -9.26 -0.06
CA THR A 85 6.70 -8.62 0.07
C THR A 85 6.60 -7.66 1.26
N ASN A 86 7.66 -7.53 2.06
CA ASN A 86 7.73 -6.63 3.23
C ASN A 86 8.32 -5.26 2.89
N ARG A 87 8.39 -4.92 1.60
CA ARG A 87 8.84 -3.64 1.06
C ARG A 87 8.14 -3.38 -0.28
N PRO A 88 8.15 -2.15 -0.81
CA PRO A 88 7.45 -1.84 -2.06
C PRO A 88 7.80 -2.78 -3.22
N THR A 89 6.77 -3.25 -3.94
CA THR A 89 6.91 -4.07 -5.16
C THR A 89 7.79 -3.39 -6.21
N ILE A 90 7.65 -2.07 -6.35
CA ILE A 90 8.52 -1.20 -7.15
C ILE A 90 9.08 -0.12 -6.22
N ARG A 91 10.39 -0.16 -5.96
CA ARG A 91 11.09 0.94 -5.27
C ARG A 91 11.32 2.08 -6.25
N ALA A 92 11.06 3.30 -5.82
CA ALA A 92 11.24 4.49 -6.65
C ALA A 92 11.66 5.67 -5.78
N ASN A 93 12.47 6.55 -6.36
CA ASN A 93 12.84 7.81 -5.72
C ASN A 93 11.74 8.86 -5.99
N PRO A 94 11.65 9.89 -5.14
CA PRO A 94 10.79 11.04 -5.41
C PRO A 94 11.07 11.65 -6.78
N THR A 95 10.03 12.08 -7.47
CA THR A 95 10.08 12.69 -8.80
C THR A 95 9.11 13.85 -8.90
N THR A 96 9.53 14.92 -9.60
CA THR A 96 8.67 16.07 -9.93
C THR A 96 7.98 15.90 -11.28
N GLU A 97 8.23 14.80 -11.99
CA GLU A 97 7.69 14.52 -13.32
C GLU A 97 6.90 13.21 -13.34
N MET A 98 5.82 13.21 -14.14
CA MET A 98 4.97 12.04 -14.30
C MET A 98 5.77 10.90 -14.93
N THR A 99 5.95 9.82 -14.18
CA THR A 99 6.84 8.71 -14.54
C THR A 99 6.03 7.44 -14.77
N LYS A 100 6.30 6.74 -15.88
CA LYS A 100 5.68 5.44 -16.17
C LYS A 100 6.42 4.33 -15.43
N PHE A 101 5.68 3.48 -14.75
CA PHE A 101 6.19 2.28 -14.09
C PHE A 101 5.59 1.03 -14.71
N SER A 102 6.36 -0.07 -14.68
CA SER A 102 5.91 -1.36 -15.17
C SER A 102 6.36 -2.52 -14.27
N LYS A 103 5.54 -3.58 -14.22
CA LYS A 103 5.86 -4.82 -13.52
C LYS A 103 5.33 -6.02 -14.29
N TRP A 104 6.20 -7.02 -14.44
CA TRP A 104 5.82 -8.35 -14.91
C TRP A 104 5.40 -9.23 -13.72
N VAL A 105 4.25 -9.89 -13.86
CA VAL A 105 3.70 -10.81 -12.85
C VAL A 105 3.52 -12.19 -13.47
N SER A 106 3.99 -13.23 -12.81
CA SER A 106 3.93 -14.62 -13.31
C SER A 106 3.29 -15.59 -12.32
N TYR A 107 2.88 -15.10 -11.15
CA TYR A 107 2.41 -15.91 -10.03
C TYR A 107 1.27 -15.21 -9.30
N TYR A 108 0.35 -15.99 -8.74
CA TYR A 108 -0.82 -15.51 -8.00
C TYR A 108 -0.64 -15.62 -6.48
N THR A 109 0.47 -15.15 -5.90
CA THR A 109 0.62 -15.21 -4.43
C THR A 109 1.61 -14.16 -3.91
N ASN A 110 1.77 -14.13 -2.58
CA ASN A 110 2.83 -13.42 -1.86
C ASN A 110 4.23 -14.09 -1.97
N SER A 111 4.38 -15.11 -2.83
CA SER A 111 5.61 -15.83 -3.06
C SER A 111 5.81 -16.16 -4.53
N ILE A 112 7.03 -15.97 -5.00
CA ILE A 112 7.46 -16.38 -6.36
C ILE A 112 7.37 -17.90 -6.58
N SER A 113 7.19 -18.70 -5.52
CA SER A 113 7.15 -20.17 -5.56
C SER A 113 5.77 -20.79 -5.34
N ALA A 114 4.73 -20.02 -4.98
CA ALA A 114 3.50 -20.60 -4.41
C ALA A 114 2.30 -20.72 -5.38
N GLY A 115 2.52 -20.61 -6.69
CA GLY A 115 1.53 -21.04 -7.68
C GLY A 115 1.52 -20.16 -8.94
N PRO A 116 1.65 -20.75 -10.13
CA PRO A 116 1.58 -19.98 -11.37
C PRO A 116 0.19 -19.37 -11.55
N LEU A 117 0.11 -18.31 -12.35
CA LEU A 117 -1.16 -17.80 -12.86
C LEU A 117 -1.92 -18.94 -13.56
N GLN A 118 -3.24 -18.98 -13.37
CA GLN A 118 -4.10 -20.05 -13.87
C GLN A 118 -4.80 -19.60 -15.15
N GLU A 119 -4.73 -20.42 -16.20
CA GLU A 119 -5.36 -20.12 -17.50
C GLU A 119 -6.85 -19.84 -17.34
N GLY A 120 -7.32 -18.76 -17.98
CA GLY A 120 -8.72 -18.33 -17.95
C GLY A 120 -9.17 -17.66 -16.65
N GLN A 121 -8.29 -17.55 -15.64
CA GLN A 121 -8.62 -16.84 -14.40
C GLN A 121 -8.56 -15.33 -14.60
N THR A 122 -9.60 -14.63 -14.16
CA THR A 122 -9.57 -13.17 -14.02
C THR A 122 -8.81 -12.78 -12.76
N TYR A 123 -7.84 -11.91 -12.91
CA TYR A 123 -7.09 -11.29 -11.82
C TYR A 123 -7.37 -9.79 -11.76
N PHE A 124 -7.48 -9.28 -10.54
CA PHE A 124 -7.69 -7.87 -10.25
C PHE A 124 -6.45 -7.30 -9.56
N PHE A 125 -6.09 -6.08 -9.93
CA PHE A 125 -4.90 -5.39 -9.48
C PHE A 125 -5.22 -3.99 -8.99
N VAL A 126 -4.49 -3.57 -7.96
CA VAL A 126 -4.51 -2.19 -7.47
C VAL A 126 -3.12 -1.80 -7.00
N VAL A 127 -2.75 -0.53 -7.16
CA VAL A 127 -1.45 -0.01 -6.76
C VAL A 127 -1.64 1.09 -5.73
N LYS A 128 -0.79 1.12 -4.70
CA LYS A 128 -0.73 2.17 -3.68
C LYS A 128 0.68 2.72 -3.57
N ALA A 129 0.82 4.04 -3.56
CA ALA A 129 2.07 4.69 -3.17
C ALA A 129 2.35 4.44 -1.69
N TYR A 130 3.62 4.41 -1.29
CA TYR A 130 4.02 4.10 0.07
C TYR A 130 5.25 4.87 0.53
N SER A 131 5.29 5.12 1.84
CA SER A 131 6.40 5.72 2.57
C SER A 131 6.93 4.76 3.64
N ASP A 132 8.19 4.36 3.52
CA ASP A 132 8.89 3.57 4.55
C ASP A 132 9.02 4.37 5.85
N GLN A 133 9.33 5.67 5.74
CA GLN A 133 9.58 6.55 6.90
C GLN A 133 8.38 6.64 7.84
N TYR A 134 7.17 6.70 7.28
CA TYR A 134 5.94 6.86 8.04
C TYR A 134 5.08 5.58 8.11
N ASN A 135 5.52 4.49 7.47
CA ASN A 135 4.75 3.26 7.30
C ASN A 135 3.31 3.56 6.85
N ALA A 136 3.19 4.41 5.83
CA ALA A 136 1.92 4.99 5.41
C ALA A 136 1.71 4.78 3.91
N TYR A 137 0.44 4.59 3.54
CA TYR A 137 0.01 4.40 2.16
C TYR A 137 -0.76 5.60 1.66
N GLY A 138 -0.56 5.95 0.39
CA GLY A 138 -1.47 6.83 -0.33
C GLY A 138 -2.77 6.13 -0.70
N ASP A 139 -3.68 6.90 -1.30
CA ASP A 139 -4.92 6.38 -1.87
C ASP A 139 -4.63 5.35 -2.98
N PRO A 140 -5.53 4.38 -3.19
CA PRO A 140 -5.38 3.39 -4.25
C PRO A 140 -5.56 3.99 -5.65
N SER A 141 -4.93 3.37 -6.63
CA SER A 141 -5.23 3.57 -8.05
C SER A 141 -6.65 3.10 -8.41
N ASN A 142 -7.04 3.28 -9.67
CA ASN A 142 -8.12 2.47 -10.24
C ASN A 142 -7.79 0.97 -10.11
N ILE A 143 -8.82 0.14 -10.02
CA ILE A 143 -8.65 -1.31 -10.17
C ILE A 143 -8.49 -1.62 -11.66
N ALA A 144 -7.55 -2.50 -11.99
CA ALA A 144 -7.40 -3.08 -13.32
C ALA A 144 -7.67 -4.58 -13.25
N ASP A 145 -8.38 -5.11 -14.23
CA ASP A 145 -8.64 -6.54 -14.37
C ASP A 145 -8.03 -7.09 -15.66
N VAL A 146 -7.76 -8.39 -15.66
CA VAL A 146 -7.30 -9.12 -16.84
C VAL A 146 -7.63 -10.60 -16.71
N VAL A 147 -8.10 -11.20 -17.80
CA VAL A 147 -8.17 -12.66 -17.92
C VAL A 147 -6.78 -13.15 -18.35
N TYR A 148 -6.18 -14.02 -17.55
CA TYR A 148 -4.86 -14.57 -17.86
C TYR A 148 -4.95 -15.62 -18.97
N HIS A 149 -4.07 -15.47 -19.96
CA HIS A 149 -3.93 -16.36 -21.09
C HIS A 149 -2.47 -16.75 -21.34
N THR A 150 -2.22 -18.05 -21.44
CA THR A 150 -1.02 -18.68 -21.98
C THR A 150 -1.23 -18.84 -23.48
N ASN A 151 -1.23 -17.72 -24.22
CA ASN A 151 -1.13 -17.83 -25.67
C ASN A 151 0.22 -18.52 -25.99
N ASP A 152 0.17 -19.69 -26.63
CA ASP A 152 1.31 -20.33 -27.29
C ASP A 152 1.64 -19.64 -28.62
#